data_AF-A0A1S9CYC0-F1
#
_entry.id   AF-A0A1S9CYC0-F1
#
_cell.length_a   1.000
_cell.length_b   1.000
_cell.length_c   1.000
_cell.angle_alpha   90.00
_cell.angle_beta   90.00
_cell.angle_gamma   90.00
#
_symmetry.space_group_name_H-M   'P 1'
#
loop_
_entity.id
_entity.type
_entity.pdbx_description
1 polymer ?
#
loop_
_entity_poly.entity_id
_entity_poly.type
_entity_poly.pdbx_seq_one_letter_code
_entity_poly.pdbx_strand_id
1 'polypeptide(L)' 'MKPGERLSFEVTADALGEWAFHCHMLYHMEAGMFRKIVVTRNVDASS' A
#
# COMPACT_ATOMS: atom_id res chain seq x y z
N MET A 1 -14.85 6.01 3.08
CA MET A 1 -14.41 4.84 3.87
C MET A 1 -15.26 4.80 5.13
N LYS A 2 -16.25 3.91 5.23
CA LYS A 2 -17.03 3.73 6.46
C LYS A 2 -16.40 2.63 7.33
N PRO A 3 -16.45 2.70 8.68
CA PRO A 3 -16.04 1.59 9.52
C PRO A 3 -16.78 0.30 9.16
N GLY A 4 -16.06 -0.83 9.04
CA GLY A 4 -16.62 -2.14 8.71
C GLY A 4 -16.86 -2.40 7.21
N GLU A 5 -16.64 -1.41 6.35
CA GLU A 5 -16.71 -1.55 4.89
C GLU A 5 -15.46 -2.28 4.36
N ARG A 6 -15.65 -3.15 3.36
CA ARG A 6 -14.55 -3.76 2.59
C ARG A 6 -14.52 -3.18 1.19
N LEU A 7 -13.34 -2.80 0.74
CA LEU A 7 -13.08 -2.31 -0.61
C LEU A 7 -11.89 -3.08 -1.20
N SER A 8 -11.97 -3.36 -2.49
CA SER A 8 -10.86 -3.89 -3.28
C SER A 8 -10.53 -2.89 -4.38
N PHE A 9 -9.25 -2.76 -4.71
CA PHE A 9 -8.76 -1.90 -5.79
C PHE A 9 -7.53 -2.56 -6.43
N GLU A 10 -7.28 -2.22 -7.68
CA GLU A 10 -6.11 -2.67 -8.43
C GLU A 10 -5.16 -1.49 -8.63
N VAL A 11 -3.85 -1.73 -8.50
CA VAL A 11 -2.81 -0.72 -8.68
C VAL A 11 -1.71 -1.32 -9.53
N THR A 12 -1.29 -0.61 -10.57
CA THR A 12 -0.03 -0.88 -11.26
C THR A 12 1.07 -0.10 -10.58
N ALA A 13 2.06 -0.80 -10.02
CA ALA A 13 3.24 -0.15 -9.44
C ALA A 13 4.20 0.29 -10.56
N ASP A 14 4.42 1.59 -10.70
CA ASP A 14 5.25 2.21 -11.74
C ASP A 14 6.65 2.62 -11.25
N ALA A 15 6.87 2.57 -9.93
CA ALA A 15 8.15 2.89 -9.30
C ALA A 15 8.54 1.85 -8.24
N LEU A 16 9.84 1.54 -8.19
CA LEU A 16 10.44 0.70 -7.14
C LEU A 16 10.56 1.47 -5.83
N GLY A 17 10.67 0.74 -4.72
CA GLY A 17 10.96 1.31 -3.41
C GLY A 17 9.82 1.16 -2.41
N GLU A 18 9.81 2.04 -1.40
CA GLU A 18 8.83 2.01 -0.31
C GLU A 18 7.59 2.85 -0.65
N TRP A 19 6.43 2.22 -0.56
CA TRP A 19 5.13 2.83 -0.81
C TRP A 19 4.33 2.89 0.49
N ALA A 20 3.77 4.07 0.74
CA ALA A 20 2.89 4.32 1.87
C ALA A 20 1.45 3.95 1.51
N PHE A 21 0.88 3.00 2.24
CA PHE A 21 -0.53 2.67 2.18
C PHE A 21 -1.20 3.01 3.51
N HIS A 22 -1.99 4.07 3.53
CA HIS A 22 -2.62 4.57 4.74
C HIS A 22 -3.98 5.20 4.42
N CYS A 23 -4.80 5.40 5.45
CA CYS A 23 -6.02 6.18 5.29
C CYS A 23 -5.70 7.68 5.11
N HIS A 24 -6.50 8.41 4.34
CA HIS A 24 -6.35 9.86 4.14
C HIS A 24 -6.44 10.71 5.43
N MET A 25 -6.94 10.15 6.54
CA MET A 25 -6.93 10.80 7.85
C MET A 25 -5.59 10.55 8.54
N LEU A 26 -4.73 11.57 8.55
CA LEU A 26 -3.38 11.52 9.12
C LEU A 26 -3.34 10.99 10.56
N TYR A 27 -4.29 11.36 11.43
CA TYR A 27 -4.32 10.87 12.82
C TYR A 27 -4.45 9.35 12.96
N HIS A 28 -5.10 8.69 12.00
CA HIS A 28 -5.26 7.24 12.02
C HIS A 28 -3.96 6.53 11.62
N MET A 29 -3.10 7.19 10.85
CA MET A 29 -1.77 6.70 10.50
C MET A 29 -0.94 6.45 11.76
N GLU A 30 -0.90 7.43 12.67
CA GLU A 30 -0.16 7.37 13.93
C GLU A 30 -0.75 6.32 14.89
N ALA A 31 -2.06 6.09 14.82
CA ALA A 31 -2.75 5.07 15.61
C ALA A 31 -2.61 3.63 15.06
N GLY A 32 -1.76 3.40 14.05
CA GLY A 32 -1.40 2.07 13.56
C GLY A 32 -2.06 1.65 12.23
N MET A 33 -2.81 2.53 11.56
CA MET A 33 -3.37 2.27 10.22
C MET A 33 -2.43 2.67 9.08
N PHE A 34 -1.13 2.70 9.34
CA PHE A 34 -0.10 2.81 8.31
C PHE A 34 0.40 1.43 7.89
N ARG A 35 0.47 1.19 6.59
CA ARG A 35 1.09 0.02 6.00
C ARG A 35 2.16 0.46 5.02
N LYS A 36 3.35 -0.13 5.14
CA LYS A 36 4.41 -0.02 4.14
C LYS A 36 4.32 -1.20 3.17
N ILE A 37 4.39 -0.91 1.88
CA ILE A 37 4.54 -1.89 0.80
C ILE A 37 5.91 -1.66 0.17
N VAL A 38 6.67 -2.73 -0.10
CA VAL A 38 7.97 -2.62 -0.77
C VAL A 38 7.84 -3.21 -2.17
N VAL A 39 8.10 -2.40 -3.18
CA VAL A 39 8.07 -2.80 -4.59
C VAL A 39 9.50 -3.09 -5.05
N THR A 40 9.75 -4.34 -5.45
CA THR A 40 11.04 -4.82 -5.94
C THR A 40 10.93 -5.36 -7.36
N ARG A 41 12.05 -5.41 -8.08
CA ARG A 41 12.11 -6.17 -9.34
C ARG A 41 11.97 -7.66 -9.03
N ASN A 42 11.14 -8.34 -9.78
CA ASN A 42 11.11 -9.79 -9.77
C ASN A 42 12.27 -10.29 -10.65
N VAL A 43 13.38 -10.64 -10.01
CA VAL A 43 14.57 -11.16 -10.70
C VAL A 43 14.37 -12.57 -11.25
N ASP A 44 13.40 -13.32 -10.73
CA ASP A 44 13.12 -14.69 -11.14
C ASP A 44 12.17 -14.76 -12.36
N ALA A 45 11.47 -13.66 -12.68
CA ALA A 45 10.58 -13.57 -13.84
C ALA A 45 11.30 -13.26 -15.17
N SER A 46 12.62 -13.05 -15.12
CA SER A 46 13.45 -12.70 -16.29
C SER A 46 14.40 -13.82 -16.73
N SER A 47 14.23 -15.04 -16.20
CA SER A 47 15.02 -16.22 -16.56
C SER A 47 14.22 -17.26 -17.34
#